data_AF-A0A068RLT3-F1
#
_entry.id   AF-A0A068RLT3-F1
#
_cell.length_a   1.000
_cell.length_b   1.000
_cell.length_c   1.000
_cell.angle_alpha   90.00
_cell.angle_beta   90.00
_cell.angle_gamma   90.00
#
_symmetry.space_group_name_H-M   'P 1'
#
loop_
_entity.id
_entity.type
_entity.pdbx_description
1 polymer ?
#
loop_
_entity_poly.entity_id
_entity_poly.type
_entity_poly.pdbx_seq_one_letter_code
_entity_poly.pdbx_strand_id
1 'polypeptide(L)'
;MVDTSLLENLSFGYRGDLGSLYDLVWARARHPLLYEATGAYFVSPTGIVSFVRSTTCIRSLPAVNYIQNTNQPFISTDTNISVLVDEIVAYTFDNFYQRHLHYIFHRDGDRLNCSWSNLRVCHTLDDHRSAYIDVLRQENPERTFAPIQHMDATYSFSRYFVSDLGEVFTLNRNRLLAPYKNECGYYRVCLTADTTDDQGGYVKRKFAVHRLVWAAFKGTIPHDQFVDHKNGKRYDNRLVNLRLATPSENLMYSLSDEQTAQRMLEVSDGTRAKVMLPVVDETTEWRPIGTLHGYSAGRFGPFSLYEVSENGCVRRRRNMDDERLLDLFFEGPYHTVTLYLTQEQKQRHPNNIDTIRVKVHVLVAHAFVEGYGIKGRTIVDHKDGDKTNNDYSNLRWVTPQEKTP
;
A
#
# COMPACT_ATOMS: atom_id res chain seq x y z
N MET A 1 4.81 -21.30 -61.80
CA MET A 1 4.08 -21.45 -60.52
C MET A 1 4.83 -22.49 -59.72
N VAL A 2 5.58 -22.08 -58.70
CA VAL A 2 6.20 -23.03 -57.77
C VAL A 2 5.11 -23.41 -56.79
N ASP A 3 4.85 -24.72 -56.69
CA ASP A 3 3.87 -25.28 -55.76
C ASP A 3 4.25 -24.91 -54.32
N THR A 4 3.52 -23.95 -53.75
CA THR A 4 3.77 -23.42 -52.41
C THR A 4 3.31 -24.35 -51.29
N SER A 5 2.68 -25.49 -51.62
CA SER A 5 2.21 -26.47 -50.63
C SER A 5 3.33 -27.35 -50.04
N LEU A 6 4.52 -27.36 -50.67
CA LEU A 6 5.69 -28.15 -50.23
C LEU A 6 6.65 -27.39 -49.29
N LEU A 7 6.35 -26.13 -48.93
CA LEU A 7 7.25 -25.24 -48.17
C LEU A 7 6.83 -25.04 -46.70
N GLU A 8 5.93 -25.87 -46.17
CA GLU A 8 5.48 -25.70 -44.79
C GLU A 8 6.54 -26.11 -43.76
N ASN A 9 7.39 -27.09 -44.08
CA ASN A 9 8.52 -27.52 -43.25
C ASN A 9 9.76 -27.74 -44.13
N LEU A 10 10.86 -27.03 -43.83
CA LEU A 10 12.16 -27.27 -44.46
C LEU A 10 13.11 -27.91 -43.44
N SER A 11 13.81 -28.96 -43.84
CA SER A 11 14.94 -29.51 -43.10
C SER A 11 16.24 -29.05 -43.78
N PHE A 12 16.95 -28.10 -43.17
CA PHE A 12 18.27 -27.68 -43.64
C PHE A 12 19.36 -28.32 -42.78
N GLY A 13 20.38 -28.92 -43.40
CA GLY A 13 21.63 -29.29 -42.74
C GLY A 13 22.60 -28.10 -42.75
N TYR A 14 23.09 -27.68 -41.57
CA TYR A 14 24.06 -26.60 -41.44
C TYR A 14 25.49 -27.08 -41.77
N ARG A 15 26.29 -26.29 -42.48
CA ARG A 15 27.74 -26.52 -42.66
C ARG A 15 28.50 -25.36 -41.99
N GLY A 16 28.93 -25.57 -40.76
CA GLY A 16 29.74 -24.64 -39.97
C GLY A 16 29.79 -25.09 -38.51
N ASP A 17 30.93 -24.91 -37.85
CA ASP A 17 31.40 -25.55 -36.60
C ASP A 17 30.50 -25.42 -35.35
N LEU A 18 29.28 -25.96 -35.40
CA LEU A 18 28.41 -26.26 -34.26
C LEU A 18 27.78 -27.63 -34.51
N GLY A 19 28.46 -28.70 -34.10
CA GLY A 19 28.10 -30.10 -34.37
C GLY A 19 26.77 -30.60 -33.79
N SER A 20 25.88 -29.73 -33.29
CA SER A 20 24.65 -30.10 -32.57
C SER A 20 23.35 -29.57 -33.20
N LEU A 21 23.39 -28.96 -34.40
CA LEU A 21 22.20 -28.36 -35.06
C LEU A 21 21.61 -29.20 -36.20
N TYR A 22 22.14 -30.40 -36.43
CA TYR A 22 21.51 -31.39 -37.31
C TYR A 22 20.24 -31.90 -36.60
N ASP A 23 19.09 -31.87 -37.28
CA ASP A 23 17.74 -32.28 -36.83
C ASP A 23 16.75 -31.18 -36.39
N LEU A 24 17.02 -29.90 -36.65
CA LEU A 24 16.01 -28.86 -36.44
C LEU A 24 15.00 -28.81 -37.61
N VAL A 25 13.74 -29.11 -37.34
CA VAL A 25 12.60 -28.84 -38.24
C VAL A 25 12.37 -27.34 -38.29
N TRP A 26 12.40 -26.72 -39.48
CA TRP A 26 12.14 -25.29 -39.66
C TRP A 26 10.74 -25.04 -40.16
N ALA A 27 10.04 -24.09 -39.55
CA ALA A 27 8.73 -23.63 -39.99
C ALA A 27 8.85 -22.26 -40.70
N ARG A 28 8.05 -22.04 -41.73
CA ARG A 28 7.97 -20.72 -42.37
C ARG A 28 7.37 -19.71 -41.39
N ALA A 29 8.06 -18.58 -41.20
CA ALA A 29 7.61 -17.54 -40.29
C ALA A 29 6.27 -16.94 -40.75
N ARG A 30 5.30 -16.85 -39.83
CA ARG A 30 3.92 -16.39 -40.13
C ARG A 30 3.62 -14.95 -39.71
N HIS A 31 4.62 -14.22 -39.24
CA HIS A 31 4.43 -12.86 -38.72
C HIS A 31 3.99 -11.88 -39.83
N PRO A 32 2.89 -11.11 -39.68
CA PRO A 32 2.34 -10.27 -40.75
C PRO A 32 3.27 -9.18 -41.30
N LEU A 33 4.16 -8.65 -40.45
CA LEU A 33 5.15 -7.64 -40.85
C LEU A 33 6.39 -8.22 -41.56
N LEU A 34 6.54 -9.55 -41.62
CA LEU A 34 7.63 -10.21 -42.32
C LEU A 34 7.20 -10.57 -43.76
N TYR A 35 7.05 -9.54 -44.59
CA TYR A 35 6.80 -9.72 -46.02
C TYR A 35 8.00 -9.24 -46.84
N GLU A 36 8.56 -10.13 -47.66
CA GLU A 36 9.60 -9.78 -48.63
C GLU A 36 9.31 -10.43 -49.99
N ALA A 37 9.40 -9.63 -51.05
CA ALA A 37 9.11 -10.07 -52.41
C ALA A 37 10.13 -11.10 -52.96
N THR A 38 11.32 -11.21 -52.34
CA THR A 38 12.47 -11.97 -52.87
C THR A 38 12.94 -13.10 -51.97
N GLY A 39 12.16 -13.49 -50.97
CA GLY A 39 12.55 -14.56 -50.04
C GLY A 39 11.52 -14.83 -48.95
N ALA A 40 11.87 -15.72 -48.02
CA ALA A 40 11.05 -16.04 -46.86
C ALA A 40 11.90 -16.20 -45.60
N TYR A 41 11.33 -15.82 -44.45
CA TYR A 41 11.90 -16.09 -43.14
C TYR A 41 11.45 -17.47 -42.65
N PHE A 42 12.37 -18.21 -42.05
CA PHE A 42 12.14 -19.48 -41.40
C PHE A 42 12.60 -19.41 -39.95
N VAL A 43 11.86 -20.04 -39.05
CA VAL A 43 12.17 -20.07 -37.63
C VAL A 43 12.18 -21.52 -37.14
N SER A 44 13.15 -21.81 -36.27
CA SER A 44 13.29 -23.11 -35.60
C SER A 44 12.61 -23.10 -34.22
N PRO A 45 12.26 -24.26 -33.65
CA PRO A 45 11.74 -24.37 -32.28
C PRO A 45 12.70 -23.85 -31.20
N THR A 46 14.00 -23.74 -31.50
CA THR A 46 15.01 -23.18 -30.59
C THR A 46 15.10 -21.66 -30.67
N GLY A 47 14.31 -21.00 -31.51
CA GLY A 47 14.26 -19.53 -31.62
C GLY A 47 15.27 -18.93 -32.60
N ILE A 48 15.95 -19.75 -33.41
CA ILE A 48 16.84 -19.27 -34.48
C ILE A 48 16.00 -18.89 -35.69
N VAL A 49 16.26 -17.71 -36.27
CA VAL A 49 15.61 -17.23 -37.50
C VAL A 49 16.63 -17.16 -38.65
N SER A 50 16.22 -17.65 -39.81
CA SER A 50 17.02 -17.63 -41.04
C SER A 50 16.22 -17.02 -42.19
N PHE A 51 16.87 -16.20 -43.02
CA PHE A 51 16.25 -15.68 -44.24
C PHE A 51 16.75 -16.46 -45.46
N VAL A 52 15.83 -16.85 -46.34
CA VAL A 52 16.10 -17.66 -47.53
C VAL A 52 15.64 -16.89 -48.77
N ARG A 53 16.59 -16.44 -49.61
CA ARG A 53 16.34 -15.68 -50.86
C ARG A 53 16.06 -16.56 -52.07
N SER A 54 16.65 -17.77 -52.08
CA SER A 54 16.44 -18.81 -53.09
C SER A 54 16.87 -20.16 -52.51
N THR A 55 16.55 -21.28 -53.18
CA THR A 55 16.90 -22.65 -52.76
C THR A 55 18.40 -22.91 -52.56
N THR A 56 19.28 -21.94 -52.87
CA THR A 56 20.74 -22.11 -52.87
C THR A 56 21.50 -21.11 -51.98
N CYS A 57 20.83 -20.14 -51.34
CA CYS A 57 21.50 -19.14 -50.50
C CYS A 57 20.78 -19.00 -49.15
N ILE A 58 21.35 -19.65 -48.13
CA ILE A 58 20.91 -19.59 -46.73
C ILE A 58 21.83 -18.62 -46.00
N ARG A 59 21.27 -17.53 -45.47
CA ARG A 59 21.97 -16.66 -44.53
C ARG A 59 21.33 -16.82 -43.16
N SER A 60 21.98 -17.62 -42.31
CA SER A 60 21.58 -17.77 -40.92
C SER A 60 22.13 -16.60 -40.11
N LEU A 61 21.25 -15.89 -39.42
CA LEU A 61 21.64 -14.86 -38.46
C LEU A 61 21.44 -15.46 -37.07
N PRO A 62 22.44 -15.42 -36.16
CA PRO A 62 22.15 -15.64 -34.75
C PRO A 62 21.11 -14.60 -34.32
N ALA A 63 19.99 -15.07 -33.79
CA ALA A 63 18.89 -14.23 -33.37
C ALA A 63 19.34 -13.37 -32.18
N VAL A 64 19.83 -12.15 -32.44
CA VAL A 64 20.10 -11.19 -31.37
C VAL A 64 19.09 -10.05 -31.49
N ASN A 65 18.02 -10.21 -30.71
CA ASN A 65 16.96 -9.27 -30.37
C ASN A 65 15.99 -8.82 -31.48
N TYR A 66 16.47 -8.39 -32.63
CA TYR A 66 15.60 -7.81 -33.66
C TYR A 66 16.00 -8.26 -35.06
N ILE A 67 15.00 -8.52 -35.89
CA ILE A 67 15.22 -8.63 -37.33
C ILE A 67 14.90 -7.28 -37.94
N GLN A 68 15.92 -6.63 -38.51
CA GLN A 68 15.76 -5.44 -39.34
C GLN A 68 15.54 -5.88 -40.79
N ASN A 69 14.48 -5.40 -41.43
CA ASN A 69 14.27 -5.64 -42.86
C ASN A 69 15.25 -4.77 -43.66
N THR A 70 16.33 -5.34 -44.18
CA THR A 70 17.39 -4.60 -44.90
C THR A 70 17.10 -4.39 -46.40
N ASN A 71 15.88 -4.67 -46.88
CA ASN A 71 15.55 -4.68 -48.31
C ASN A 71 14.60 -3.56 -48.75
N GLN A 72 14.40 -2.49 -47.96
CA GLN A 72 13.86 -1.22 -48.46
C GLN A 72 15.02 -0.32 -48.92
N PRO A 73 14.96 0.32 -50.11
CA PRO A 73 15.97 1.29 -50.51
C PRO A 73 15.98 2.44 -49.49
N PHE A 74 17.18 2.88 -49.14
CA PHE A 74 17.46 3.93 -48.17
C PHE A 74 16.74 5.23 -48.58
N ILE A 75 15.53 5.45 -48.06
CA ILE A 75 14.86 6.75 -48.04
C ILE A 75 14.52 7.01 -46.58
N SER A 76 15.25 7.97 -46.02
CA SER A 76 15.06 8.53 -44.69
C SER A 76 13.64 9.11 -44.55
N THR A 77 12.72 8.32 -43.99
CA THR A 77 11.59 8.77 -43.15
C THR A 77 11.05 7.58 -42.32
N ASP A 78 11.39 7.55 -41.01
CA ASP A 78 10.66 6.93 -39.88
C ASP A 78 10.11 5.49 -39.91
N THR A 79 10.46 4.59 -40.84
CA THR A 79 9.88 3.21 -40.82
C THR A 79 10.89 2.06 -40.99
N ASN A 80 11.90 1.99 -40.11
CA ASN A 80 12.59 0.73 -39.83
C ASN A 80 11.65 -0.19 -39.01
N ILE A 81 10.95 -1.12 -39.67
CA ILE A 81 10.13 -2.10 -38.97
C ILE A 81 11.07 -3.08 -38.23
N SER A 82 11.08 -2.99 -36.91
CA SER A 82 11.77 -3.92 -36.02
C SER A 82 10.75 -4.92 -35.45
N VAL A 83 10.94 -6.20 -35.74
CA VAL A 83 10.10 -7.29 -35.21
C VAL A 83 10.94 -8.11 -34.22
N LEU A 84 10.34 -8.41 -33.06
CA LEU A 84 10.99 -9.22 -32.03
C LEU A 84 10.96 -10.71 -32.42
N VAL A 85 12.00 -11.43 -32.05
CA VAL A 85 12.13 -12.86 -32.39
C VAL A 85 11.09 -13.71 -31.65
N ASP A 86 10.81 -13.41 -30.40
CA ASP A 86 9.79 -14.09 -29.61
C ASP A 86 8.38 -13.92 -30.22
N GLU A 87 8.05 -12.74 -30.75
CA GLU A 87 6.82 -12.49 -31.51
C GLU A 87 6.76 -13.37 -32.77
N ILE A 88 7.87 -13.53 -33.50
CA ILE A 88 7.93 -14.38 -34.70
C ILE A 88 7.70 -15.84 -34.33
N VAL A 89 8.36 -16.33 -33.27
CA VAL A 89 8.19 -17.70 -32.76
C VAL A 89 6.73 -17.90 -32.33
N ALA A 90 6.15 -16.97 -31.59
CA ALA A 90 4.75 -17.04 -31.15
C ALA A 90 3.78 -17.09 -32.34
N TYR A 91 3.87 -16.18 -33.31
CA TYR A 91 3.03 -16.22 -34.52
C TYR A 91 3.19 -17.53 -35.32
N THR A 92 4.38 -18.14 -35.28
CA THR A 92 4.67 -19.31 -36.10
C THR A 92 4.23 -20.62 -35.45
N PHE A 93 4.30 -20.73 -34.13
CA PHE A 93 3.97 -21.97 -33.42
C PHE A 93 2.65 -21.92 -32.63
N ASP A 94 2.13 -20.72 -32.34
CA ASP A 94 0.80 -20.54 -31.77
C ASP A 94 -0.16 -20.02 -32.85
N ASN A 95 -1.18 -20.83 -33.18
CA ASN A 95 -2.12 -20.49 -34.25
C ASN A 95 -3.08 -19.35 -33.90
N PHE A 96 -3.14 -18.94 -32.62
CA PHE A 96 -4.10 -17.96 -32.13
C PHE A 96 -3.42 -16.66 -31.65
N TYR A 97 -2.09 -16.56 -31.72
CA TYR A 97 -1.36 -15.42 -31.21
C TYR A 97 -1.70 -14.12 -31.97
N GLN A 98 -1.92 -13.05 -31.21
CA GLN A 98 -2.21 -11.71 -31.73
C GLN A 98 -1.44 -10.68 -30.91
N ARG A 99 -0.54 -9.94 -31.57
CA ARG A 99 0.40 -8.99 -30.95
C ARG A 99 -0.21 -7.98 -29.99
N HIS A 100 -1.43 -7.51 -30.26
CA HIS A 100 -2.06 -6.45 -29.47
C HIS A 100 -3.02 -6.99 -28.38
N LEU A 101 -3.29 -8.29 -28.38
CA LEU A 101 -4.22 -8.92 -27.42
C LEU A 101 -3.51 -9.83 -26.43
N HIS A 102 -2.41 -10.46 -26.84
CA HIS A 102 -1.74 -11.51 -26.07
C HIS A 102 -0.36 -11.05 -25.57
N TYR A 103 0.13 -11.75 -24.55
CA TYR A 103 1.43 -11.52 -23.94
C TYR A 103 2.35 -12.71 -24.20
N ILE A 104 3.65 -12.46 -24.32
CA ILE A 104 4.67 -13.51 -24.40
C ILE A 104 5.46 -13.51 -23.09
N PHE A 105 5.48 -14.66 -22.43
CA PHE A 105 6.22 -14.86 -21.19
C PHE A 105 7.40 -15.80 -21.43
N HIS A 106 8.59 -15.39 -20.99
CA HIS A 106 9.82 -16.19 -21.03
C HIS A 106 9.99 -16.88 -19.68
N ARG A 107 9.97 -18.22 -19.65
CA ARG A 107 9.90 -19.01 -18.40
C ARG A 107 11.16 -18.88 -17.54
N ASP A 108 12.32 -18.77 -18.16
CA ASP A 108 13.61 -18.58 -17.50
C ASP A 108 13.92 -17.11 -17.13
N GLY A 109 13.07 -16.16 -17.55
CA GLY A 109 13.29 -14.73 -17.37
C GLY A 109 14.34 -14.13 -18.32
N ASP A 110 15.02 -14.93 -19.15
CA ASP A 110 15.97 -14.46 -20.15
C ASP A 110 15.25 -14.15 -21.46
N ARG A 111 15.12 -12.86 -21.77
CA ARG A 111 14.48 -12.37 -23.00
C ARG A 111 15.23 -12.75 -24.28
N LEU A 112 16.48 -13.20 -24.17
CA LEU A 112 17.27 -13.69 -25.30
C LEU A 112 16.91 -15.14 -25.65
N ASN A 113 16.35 -15.91 -24.70
CA ASN A 113 15.96 -17.29 -24.93
C ASN A 113 14.57 -17.40 -25.58
N CYS A 114 14.53 -17.17 -26.89
CA CYS A 114 13.31 -17.24 -27.69
C CYS A 114 12.90 -18.67 -28.10
N SER A 115 13.41 -19.72 -27.44
CA SER A 115 12.96 -21.09 -27.77
C SER A 115 11.47 -21.25 -27.48
N TRP A 116 10.74 -21.90 -28.38
CA TRP A 116 9.33 -22.23 -28.18
C TRP A 116 9.07 -23.00 -26.88
N SER A 117 10.02 -23.83 -26.44
CA SER A 117 9.93 -24.55 -25.16
C SER A 117 10.04 -23.63 -23.93
N ASN A 118 10.71 -22.49 -24.07
CA ASN A 118 10.86 -21.47 -23.04
C ASN A 118 9.73 -20.43 -23.07
N LEU A 119 9.18 -20.16 -24.24
CA LEU A 119 8.08 -19.21 -24.40
C LEU A 119 6.74 -19.79 -23.93
N ARG A 120 5.91 -18.93 -23.36
CA ARG A 120 4.50 -19.19 -23.07
C ARG A 120 3.68 -18.04 -23.63
N VAL A 121 2.77 -18.36 -24.55
CA VAL A 121 1.75 -17.41 -25.02
C VAL A 121 0.66 -17.32 -23.96
N CYS A 122 0.38 -16.10 -23.52
CA CYS A 122 -0.61 -15.80 -22.50
C CYS A 122 -1.73 -14.99 -23.16
N HIS A 123 -2.92 -15.57 -23.25
CA HIS A 123 -4.04 -14.95 -23.96
C HIS A 123 -4.75 -13.87 -23.13
N THR A 124 -4.63 -13.93 -21.80
CA THR A 124 -5.18 -12.92 -20.90
C THR A 124 -4.11 -12.36 -19.96
N LEU A 125 -4.43 -11.23 -19.32
CA LEU A 125 -3.57 -10.66 -18.29
C LEU A 125 -3.44 -11.59 -17.07
N ASP A 126 -4.50 -12.34 -16.75
CA ASP A 126 -4.50 -13.31 -15.65
C ASP A 126 -3.66 -14.54 -15.96
N ASP A 127 -3.63 -15.00 -17.23
CA ASP A 127 -2.70 -16.05 -17.67
C ASP A 127 -1.25 -15.58 -17.54
N HIS A 128 -0.97 -14.33 -17.94
CA HIS A 128 0.37 -13.76 -17.82
C HIS A 128 0.77 -13.61 -16.35
N ARG A 129 -0.14 -13.18 -15.47
CA ARG A 129 0.10 -13.14 -14.03
C ARG A 129 0.40 -14.51 -13.46
N SER A 130 -0.40 -15.51 -13.85
CA SER A 130 -0.23 -16.89 -13.38
C SER A 130 1.11 -17.47 -13.83
N ALA A 131 1.51 -17.23 -15.08
CA ALA A 131 2.82 -17.64 -15.59
C ALA A 131 3.98 -17.04 -14.79
N TYR A 132 3.89 -15.75 -14.43
CA TYR A 132 4.91 -15.11 -13.62
C TYR A 132 4.92 -15.62 -12.17
N ILE A 133 3.75 -15.86 -11.58
CA ILE A 133 3.63 -16.47 -10.25
C ILE A 133 4.25 -17.88 -10.21
N ASP A 134 4.07 -18.68 -11.27
CA ASP A 134 4.66 -20.02 -11.36
C ASP A 134 6.20 -19.98 -11.24
N VAL A 135 6.84 -18.98 -11.87
CA VAL A 135 8.29 -18.75 -11.74
C VAL A 135 8.67 -18.33 -10.32
N LEU A 136 7.94 -17.38 -9.74
CA LEU A 136 8.21 -16.91 -8.37
C LEU A 136 8.05 -18.03 -7.33
N ARG A 137 7.15 -18.99 -7.56
CA ARG A 137 6.97 -20.18 -6.70
C ARG A 137 8.11 -21.18 -6.79
N GLN A 138 8.88 -21.21 -7.88
CA GLN A 138 10.08 -22.05 -7.96
C GLN A 138 11.15 -21.56 -6.99
N GLU A 139 11.25 -20.24 -6.79
CA GLU A 139 12.18 -19.64 -5.82
C GLU A 139 11.70 -19.83 -4.38
N ASN A 140 10.38 -19.71 -4.14
CA ASN A 140 9.80 -19.87 -2.81
C ASN A 140 8.35 -20.39 -2.88
N PRO A 141 8.13 -21.71 -2.70
CA PRO A 141 6.82 -22.35 -2.90
C PRO A 141 5.72 -21.92 -1.92
N GLU A 142 6.10 -21.51 -0.71
CA GLU A 142 5.16 -21.16 0.37
C GLU A 142 4.53 -19.77 0.17
N ARG A 143 5.10 -18.94 -0.72
CA ARG A 143 4.57 -17.60 -1.00
C ARG A 143 3.20 -17.69 -1.65
N THR A 144 2.28 -16.88 -1.12
CA THR A 144 0.98 -16.69 -1.74
C THR A 144 0.91 -15.32 -2.38
N PHE A 145 0.10 -15.20 -3.44
CA PHE A 145 0.02 -14.00 -4.27
C PHE A 145 -1.44 -13.64 -4.51
N ALA A 146 -1.73 -12.35 -4.53
CA ALA A 146 -3.07 -11.83 -4.80
C ALA A 146 -3.01 -10.61 -5.73
N PRO A 147 -3.94 -10.49 -6.70
CA PRO A 147 -4.04 -9.31 -7.54
C PRO A 147 -4.42 -8.08 -6.70
N ILE A 148 -3.93 -6.90 -7.10
CA ILE A 148 -4.35 -5.65 -6.44
C ILE A 148 -5.77 -5.31 -6.91
N GLN A 149 -6.71 -5.30 -5.97
CA GLN A 149 -8.11 -4.97 -6.21
C GLN A 149 -8.61 -3.92 -5.20
N HIS A 150 -9.68 -3.20 -5.55
CA HIS A 150 -10.41 -2.30 -4.64
C HIS A 150 -9.60 -1.18 -3.96
N MET A 151 -8.54 -0.68 -4.61
CA MET A 151 -7.68 0.37 -4.03
C MET A 151 -8.15 1.80 -4.32
N ASP A 152 -8.82 1.98 -5.45
CA ASP A 152 -9.30 3.27 -5.94
C ASP A 152 -10.67 3.01 -6.58
N ALA A 153 -11.64 3.88 -6.30
CA ALA A 153 -13.00 3.75 -6.83
C ALA A 153 -13.07 4.13 -8.32
N THR A 154 -12.09 4.88 -8.81
CA THR A 154 -12.05 5.46 -10.16
C THR A 154 -11.11 4.70 -11.08
N TYR A 155 -9.97 4.22 -10.58
CA TYR A 155 -8.91 3.64 -11.40
C TYR A 155 -8.62 2.17 -11.07
N SER A 156 -8.40 1.37 -12.12
CA SER A 156 -7.93 -0.02 -12.01
C SER A 156 -6.40 -0.10 -12.08
N PHE A 157 -5.83 -1.08 -11.39
CA PHE A 157 -4.39 -1.38 -11.33
C PHE A 157 -4.12 -2.87 -11.60
N SER A 158 -4.81 -3.46 -12.58
CA SER A 158 -4.82 -4.91 -12.85
C SER A 158 -3.44 -5.48 -13.22
N ARG A 159 -2.52 -4.61 -13.67
CA ARG A 159 -1.13 -4.94 -14.03
C ARG A 159 -0.20 -5.17 -12.82
N TYR A 160 -0.73 -5.11 -11.61
CA TYR A 160 0.04 -5.29 -10.38
C TYR A 160 -0.59 -6.33 -9.46
N PHE A 161 0.25 -6.97 -8.67
CA PHE A 161 -0.15 -7.95 -7.67
C PHE A 161 0.85 -7.94 -6.51
N VAL A 162 0.49 -8.54 -5.39
CA VAL A 162 1.28 -8.55 -4.16
C VAL A 162 1.48 -9.95 -3.61
N SER A 163 2.59 -10.18 -2.91
CA SER A 163 2.80 -11.38 -2.10
C SER A 163 2.33 -11.18 -0.66
N ASP A 164 2.11 -12.29 0.05
CA ASP A 164 1.86 -12.30 1.50
C ASP A 164 3.06 -11.83 2.32
N LEU A 165 4.25 -11.75 1.72
CA LEU A 165 5.44 -11.18 2.35
C LEU A 165 5.51 -9.65 2.25
N GLY A 166 4.59 -9.02 1.51
CA GLY A 166 4.57 -7.57 1.31
C GLY A 166 5.42 -7.08 0.15
N GLU A 167 5.69 -7.93 -0.83
CA GLU A 167 6.36 -7.57 -2.07
C GLU A 167 5.31 -7.16 -3.12
N VAL A 168 5.58 -6.12 -3.91
CA VAL A 168 4.66 -5.63 -4.95
C VAL A 168 5.28 -5.82 -6.32
N PHE A 169 4.59 -6.52 -7.21
CA PHE A 169 5.09 -6.89 -8.53
C PHE A 169 4.34 -6.18 -9.65
N THR A 170 5.01 -5.98 -10.78
CA THR A 170 4.41 -5.44 -12.01
C THR A 170 4.53 -6.43 -13.17
N LEU A 171 3.46 -6.55 -13.95
CA LEU A 171 3.38 -7.38 -15.16
C LEU A 171 3.94 -6.70 -16.42
N ASN A 172 4.27 -5.40 -16.36
CA ASN A 172 4.82 -4.69 -17.53
C ASN A 172 6.26 -5.12 -17.84
N ARG A 173 7.02 -5.47 -16.79
CA ARG A 173 8.42 -5.89 -16.90
C ARG A 173 8.73 -7.12 -16.04
N ASN A 174 7.70 -7.80 -15.54
CA ASN A 174 7.81 -8.98 -14.66
C ASN A 174 8.88 -8.80 -13.59
N ARG A 175 8.70 -7.77 -12.75
CA ARG A 175 9.69 -7.42 -11.72
C ARG A 175 9.05 -7.00 -10.41
N LEU A 176 9.84 -7.12 -9.35
CA LEU A 176 9.57 -6.52 -8.05
C LEU A 176 9.70 -4.99 -8.14
N LEU A 177 8.74 -4.26 -7.58
CA LEU A 177 8.81 -2.82 -7.39
C LEU A 177 9.57 -2.50 -6.10
N ALA A 178 10.57 -1.63 -6.20
CA ALA A 178 11.28 -1.13 -5.03
C ALA A 178 10.38 -0.15 -4.25
N PRO A 179 10.03 -0.44 -2.99
CA PRO A 179 9.30 0.50 -2.16
C PRO A 179 10.23 1.61 -1.67
N TYR A 180 9.66 2.79 -1.39
CA TYR A 180 10.34 3.88 -0.69
C TYR A 180 9.67 4.15 0.65
N LYS A 181 10.43 4.61 1.65
CA LYS A 181 9.87 5.04 2.94
C LYS A 181 9.30 6.44 2.80
N ASN A 182 8.12 6.68 3.36
CA ASN A 182 7.64 8.05 3.56
C ASN A 182 8.24 8.64 4.86
N GLU A 183 7.96 9.93 5.11
CA GLU A 183 8.37 10.65 6.32
C GLU A 183 7.91 9.95 7.62
N CYS A 184 6.76 9.27 7.57
CA CYS A 184 6.23 8.49 8.67
C CYS A 184 6.80 7.05 8.77
N GLY A 185 7.79 6.68 7.97
CA GLY A 185 8.44 5.36 8.01
C GLY A 185 7.68 4.20 7.36
N TYR A 186 6.52 4.43 6.74
CA TYR A 186 5.77 3.42 5.99
C TYR A 186 6.35 3.22 4.59
N TYR A 187 6.45 1.97 4.15
CA TYR A 187 6.77 1.66 2.76
C TYR A 187 5.62 2.01 1.82
N ARG A 188 5.96 2.69 0.73
CA ARG A 188 5.06 3.10 -0.35
C ARG A 188 5.59 2.69 -1.72
N VAL A 189 4.67 2.48 -2.64
CA VAL A 189 4.95 2.24 -4.07
C VAL A 189 4.09 3.18 -4.92
N CYS A 190 4.57 3.46 -6.13
CA CYS A 190 3.83 4.24 -7.13
C CYS A 190 3.30 3.28 -8.19
N LEU A 191 1.97 3.26 -8.37
CA LEU A 191 1.31 2.43 -9.37
C LEU A 191 0.73 3.34 -10.45
N THR A 192 0.88 2.93 -11.71
CA THR A 192 0.23 3.58 -12.86
C THR A 192 -1.09 2.87 -13.14
N ALA A 193 -2.18 3.62 -13.28
CA ALA A 193 -3.49 3.09 -13.61
C ALA A 193 -3.51 2.42 -15.00
N ASP A 194 -4.48 1.55 -15.21
CA ASP A 194 -4.71 0.89 -16.49
C ASP A 194 -5.25 1.87 -17.55
N THR A 195 -5.96 2.91 -17.12
CA THR A 195 -6.57 3.94 -17.96
C THR A 195 -5.85 5.28 -17.85
N THR A 196 -6.03 6.13 -18.87
CA THR A 196 -5.59 7.52 -18.86
C THR A 196 -6.65 8.43 -18.25
N ASP A 197 -6.24 9.62 -17.83
CA ASP A 197 -7.18 10.69 -17.49
C ASP A 197 -7.86 11.27 -18.76
N ASP A 198 -8.78 12.21 -18.55
CA ASP A 198 -9.54 12.89 -19.61
C ASP A 198 -8.64 13.65 -20.60
N GLN A 199 -7.38 13.92 -20.23
CA GLN A 199 -6.39 14.60 -21.07
C GLN A 199 -5.44 13.61 -21.78
N GLY A 200 -5.69 12.30 -21.67
CA GLY A 200 -4.84 11.26 -22.24
C GLY A 200 -3.56 10.99 -21.46
N GLY A 201 -3.41 11.55 -20.26
CA GLY A 201 -2.27 11.35 -19.38
C GLY A 201 -2.35 10.05 -18.59
N TYR A 202 -1.21 9.36 -18.42
CA TYR A 202 -1.14 8.19 -17.54
C TYR A 202 -1.27 8.61 -16.07
N VAL A 203 -2.28 8.09 -15.39
CA VAL A 203 -2.53 8.41 -13.98
C VAL A 203 -1.63 7.58 -13.07
N LYS A 204 -0.93 8.25 -12.15
CA LYS A 204 -0.07 7.61 -11.14
C LYS A 204 -0.59 7.87 -9.73
N ARG A 205 -0.62 6.83 -8.90
CA ARG A 205 -1.07 6.90 -7.51
C ARG A 205 -0.04 6.26 -6.57
N LYS A 206 0.13 6.87 -5.38
CA LYS A 206 1.04 6.41 -4.34
C LYS A 206 0.25 5.61 -3.30
N PHE A 207 0.58 4.34 -3.14
CA PHE A 207 -0.09 3.46 -2.18
C PHE A 207 0.88 3.00 -1.09
N ALA A 208 0.37 2.80 0.13
CA ALA A 208 1.12 2.19 1.21
C ALA A 208 1.08 0.66 1.06
N VAL A 209 2.24 0.01 1.22
CA VAL A 209 2.40 -1.42 0.94
C VAL A 209 1.52 -2.27 1.85
N HIS A 210 1.49 -2.02 3.16
CA HIS A 210 0.59 -2.72 4.09
C HIS A 210 -0.88 -2.66 3.68
N ARG A 211 -1.36 -1.53 3.14
CA ARG A 211 -2.73 -1.40 2.64
C ARG A 211 -2.94 -2.22 1.37
N LEU A 212 -1.96 -2.25 0.47
CA LEU A 212 -2.02 -3.07 -0.74
C LEU A 212 -2.14 -4.56 -0.40
N VAL A 213 -1.29 -5.02 0.51
CA VAL A 213 -1.28 -6.42 1.00
C VAL A 213 -2.62 -6.74 1.65
N TRP A 214 -3.08 -5.91 2.58
CA TRP A 214 -4.35 -6.14 3.25
C TRP A 214 -5.50 -6.24 2.25
N ALA A 215 -5.66 -5.24 1.37
CA ALA A 215 -6.83 -5.22 0.50
C ALA A 215 -6.80 -6.30 -0.59
N ALA A 216 -5.63 -6.76 -1.02
CA ALA A 216 -5.52 -7.89 -1.94
C ALA A 216 -5.92 -9.24 -1.32
N PHE A 217 -5.59 -9.48 -0.04
CA PHE A 217 -5.83 -10.77 0.63
C PHE A 217 -7.08 -10.81 1.52
N LYS A 218 -7.49 -9.68 2.08
CA LYS A 218 -8.58 -9.56 3.07
C LYS A 218 -9.74 -8.70 2.57
N GLY A 219 -9.59 -8.01 1.43
CA GLY A 219 -10.64 -7.19 0.84
C GLY A 219 -10.67 -5.75 1.37
N THR A 220 -11.79 -5.06 1.16
CA THR A 220 -11.90 -3.63 1.43
C THR A 220 -11.62 -3.29 2.89
N ILE A 221 -10.93 -2.16 3.11
CA ILE A 221 -10.68 -1.61 4.43
C ILE A 221 -11.88 -0.74 4.79
N PRO A 222 -12.63 -1.04 5.87
CA PRO A 222 -13.75 -0.21 6.33
C PRO A 222 -13.31 1.24 6.60
N HIS A 223 -14.19 2.20 6.36
CA HIS A 223 -13.88 3.63 6.46
C HIS A 223 -13.44 4.08 7.87
N ASP A 224 -13.85 3.36 8.90
CA ASP A 224 -13.58 3.61 10.32
C ASP A 224 -12.36 2.84 10.85
N GLN A 225 -11.69 2.06 10.01
CA GLN A 225 -10.56 1.22 10.38
C GLN A 225 -9.32 1.55 9.55
N PHE A 226 -8.16 1.17 10.08
CA PHE A 226 -6.91 1.21 9.34
C PHE A 226 -6.14 -0.08 9.56
N VAL A 227 -5.17 -0.30 8.68
CA VAL A 227 -4.29 -1.46 8.73
C VAL A 227 -3.10 -1.13 9.62
N ASP A 228 -2.95 -1.90 10.70
CA ASP A 228 -1.92 -1.74 11.72
C ASP A 228 -0.91 -2.91 11.68
N HIS A 229 0.31 -2.65 12.15
CA HIS A 229 1.41 -3.60 12.23
C HIS A 229 1.51 -4.16 13.64
N LYS A 230 1.24 -5.47 13.82
CA LYS A 230 1.21 -6.14 15.14
C LYS A 230 2.50 -5.97 15.92
N ASN A 231 3.65 -5.96 15.24
CA ASN A 231 4.96 -5.79 15.85
C ASN A 231 5.45 -4.33 15.94
N GLY A 232 4.60 -3.34 15.62
CA GLY A 232 4.96 -1.91 15.58
C GLY A 232 5.92 -1.50 14.45
N LYS A 233 6.47 -2.44 13.68
CA LYS A 233 7.44 -2.16 12.62
C LYS A 233 6.71 -1.86 11.31
N ARG A 234 6.58 -0.56 11.02
CA ARG A 234 5.89 -0.01 9.82
C ARG A 234 6.43 -0.47 8.46
N TYR A 235 7.61 -1.08 8.44
CA TYR A 235 8.25 -1.63 7.25
C TYR A 235 8.01 -3.14 7.06
N ASP A 236 7.52 -3.84 8.09
CA ASP A 236 7.23 -5.27 8.04
C ASP A 236 5.82 -5.51 7.52
N ASN A 237 5.65 -5.47 6.20
CA ASN A 237 4.34 -5.55 5.56
C ASN A 237 3.87 -6.99 5.29
N ARG A 238 4.44 -7.99 5.96
CA ARG A 238 3.98 -9.38 5.85
C ARG A 238 2.52 -9.46 6.31
N LEU A 239 1.66 -10.14 5.54
CA LEU A 239 0.23 -10.28 5.82
C LEU A 239 -0.04 -10.78 7.25
N VAL A 240 0.76 -11.73 7.73
CA VAL A 240 0.68 -12.28 9.10
C VAL A 240 0.90 -11.20 10.19
N ASN A 241 1.66 -10.16 9.88
CA ASN A 241 1.98 -9.04 10.77
C ASN A 241 0.95 -7.90 10.67
N LEU A 242 -0.03 -7.99 9.77
CA LEU A 242 -1.05 -6.95 9.61
C LEU A 242 -2.34 -7.33 10.34
N ARG A 243 -3.08 -6.30 10.79
CA ARG A 243 -4.45 -6.42 11.31
C ARG A 243 -5.26 -5.19 10.94
N LEU A 244 -6.59 -5.29 10.93
CA LEU A 244 -7.44 -4.12 11.05
C LEU A 244 -7.44 -3.68 12.50
N ALA A 245 -7.34 -2.37 12.69
CA ALA A 245 -7.51 -1.75 13.97
C ALA A 245 -8.38 -0.50 13.78
N THR A 246 -9.32 -0.32 14.69
CA THR A 246 -9.95 0.96 14.92
C THR A 246 -8.95 1.93 15.58
N PRO A 247 -9.17 3.25 15.50
CA PRO A 247 -8.38 4.23 16.25
C PRO A 247 -8.26 3.91 17.75
N SER A 248 -9.30 3.31 18.32
CA SER A 248 -9.34 2.80 19.69
C SER A 248 -8.48 1.55 19.92
N GLU A 249 -8.46 0.60 19.00
CA GLU A 249 -7.72 -0.66 19.15
C GLU A 249 -6.22 -0.48 18.93
N ASN A 250 -5.79 0.30 17.93
CA ASN A 250 -4.37 0.54 17.68
C ASN A 250 -3.67 1.22 18.85
N LEU A 251 -4.42 2.09 19.52
CA LEU A 251 -3.96 2.71 20.74
C LEU A 251 -3.83 1.69 21.88
N MET A 252 -4.74 0.71 21.95
CA MET A 252 -4.68 -0.38 22.92
C MET A 252 -3.42 -1.25 22.73
N TYR A 253 -2.97 -1.41 21.48
CA TYR A 253 -1.80 -2.22 21.16
C TYR A 253 -0.45 -1.47 21.15
N SER A 254 -0.43 -0.15 20.93
CA SER A 254 0.80 0.63 21.13
C SER A 254 1.22 0.73 22.60
N LEU A 255 0.32 0.33 23.51
CA LEU A 255 0.52 0.31 24.97
C LEU A 255 0.79 -1.12 25.50
N SER A 256 0.88 -2.12 24.61
CA SER A 256 1.07 -3.53 24.93
C SER A 256 2.54 -3.99 24.86
N ASP A 257 3.51 -3.10 25.08
CA ASP A 257 4.86 -3.52 25.47
C ASP A 257 4.79 -4.05 26.91
N GLU A 258 5.06 -5.35 27.05
CA GLU A 258 5.27 -6.25 28.20
C GLU A 258 4.68 -5.96 29.61
N GLN A 259 4.59 -4.72 30.08
CA GLN A 259 4.20 -4.41 31.46
C GLN A 259 2.67 -4.40 31.70
N THR A 260 1.84 -4.24 30.67
CA THR A 260 0.38 -4.07 30.84
C THR A 260 -0.43 -5.36 30.60
N ALA A 261 0.14 -6.36 29.93
CA ALA A 261 -0.55 -7.62 29.63
C ALA A 261 -0.97 -8.39 30.90
N GLN A 262 -0.25 -8.22 32.01
CA GLN A 262 -0.63 -8.78 33.32
C GLN A 262 -1.85 -8.07 33.96
N ARG A 263 -2.20 -6.85 33.54
CA ARG A 263 -3.33 -6.08 34.10
C ARG A 263 -4.62 -6.19 33.30
N MET A 264 -4.59 -6.69 32.06
CA MET A 264 -5.76 -6.80 31.17
C MET A 264 -6.53 -8.13 31.28
N LEU A 265 -6.08 -9.09 32.09
CA LEU A 265 -6.78 -10.36 32.29
C LEU A 265 -8.09 -10.26 33.10
N GLU A 266 -8.48 -9.07 33.56
CA GLU A 266 -9.68 -8.85 34.40
C GLU A 266 -10.85 -8.14 33.70
N VAL A 267 -10.87 -7.99 32.37
CA VAL A 267 -11.97 -7.26 31.70
C VAL A 267 -12.60 -8.08 30.57
N SER A 268 -13.24 -9.19 30.95
CA SER A 268 -14.32 -9.80 30.17
C SER A 268 -15.66 -9.39 30.78
N ASP A 269 -16.21 -8.25 30.36
CA ASP A 269 -17.65 -8.03 30.13
C ASP A 269 -17.97 -6.53 30.03
N GLY A 270 -18.16 -6.07 28.80
CA GLY A 270 -19.22 -5.11 28.37
C GLY A 270 -19.39 -3.76 29.08
N THR A 271 -18.58 -3.38 30.05
CA THR A 271 -18.78 -2.18 30.88
C THR A 271 -17.61 -1.23 30.65
N ARG A 272 -17.92 0.03 30.31
CA ARG A 272 -16.93 1.11 30.09
C ARG A 272 -15.90 1.09 31.24
N ALA A 273 -14.64 0.79 30.93
CA ALA A 273 -13.60 0.68 31.93
C ALA A 273 -13.47 2.00 32.70
N LYS A 274 -13.85 1.97 33.99
CA LYS A 274 -13.68 3.08 34.91
C LYS A 274 -12.19 3.22 35.23
N VAL A 275 -11.64 4.41 35.07
CA VAL A 275 -10.24 4.70 35.39
C VAL A 275 -10.07 4.61 36.91
N MET A 276 -9.02 3.93 37.37
CA MET A 276 -8.63 4.01 38.78
C MET A 276 -8.09 5.41 39.05
N LEU A 277 -8.77 6.16 39.92
CA LEU A 277 -8.39 7.53 40.23
C LEU A 277 -7.05 7.56 40.98
N PRO A 278 -6.19 8.56 40.74
CA PRO A 278 -5.05 8.85 41.59
C PRO A 278 -5.47 8.94 43.07
N VAL A 279 -4.57 8.54 43.97
CA VAL A 279 -4.79 8.70 45.41
C VAL A 279 -4.91 10.20 45.71
N VAL A 280 -6.00 10.58 46.34
CA VAL A 280 -6.21 11.94 46.86
C VAL A 280 -5.91 11.90 48.35
N ASP A 281 -4.99 12.74 48.79
CA ASP A 281 -4.67 12.95 50.20
C ASP A 281 -4.95 14.40 50.62
N GLU A 282 -4.72 14.71 51.89
CA GLU A 282 -4.93 16.06 52.44
C GLU A 282 -3.97 17.11 51.87
N THR A 283 -2.89 16.69 51.21
CA THR A 283 -1.88 17.58 50.62
C THR A 283 -2.15 17.90 49.15
N THR A 284 -3.07 17.16 48.52
CA THR A 284 -3.42 17.31 47.10
C THR A 284 -3.95 18.72 46.84
N GLU A 285 -3.27 19.48 45.98
CA GLU A 285 -3.72 20.83 45.63
C GLU A 285 -4.92 20.76 44.66
N TRP A 286 -5.98 21.52 44.95
CA TRP A 286 -7.19 21.63 44.12
C TRP A 286 -7.38 23.06 43.62
N ARG A 287 -7.72 23.23 42.34
CA ARG A 287 -8.01 24.53 41.75
C ARG A 287 -9.33 24.52 40.98
N PRO A 288 -10.11 25.63 41.00
CA PRO A 288 -11.33 25.74 40.22
C PRO A 288 -11.01 25.75 38.72
N ILE A 289 -11.81 25.04 37.93
CA ILE A 289 -11.58 24.92 36.48
C ILE A 289 -11.76 26.27 35.76
N GLY A 290 -12.72 27.10 36.21
CA GLY A 290 -12.99 28.40 35.60
C GLY A 290 -13.45 28.31 34.14
N THR A 291 -13.12 29.33 33.33
CA THR A 291 -13.49 29.39 31.90
C THR A 291 -12.34 28.88 31.03
N LEU A 292 -12.58 27.80 30.27
CA LEU A 292 -11.61 27.17 29.37
C LEU A 292 -11.40 27.97 28.06
N HIS A 293 -10.75 29.12 28.14
CA HIS A 293 -10.56 30.04 27.00
C HIS A 293 -9.78 29.38 25.84
N GLY A 294 -10.23 29.51 24.60
CA GLY A 294 -9.53 28.92 23.43
C GLY A 294 -9.84 27.45 23.16
N TYR A 295 -10.68 26.80 23.97
CA TYR A 295 -11.24 25.48 23.70
C TYR A 295 -12.73 25.57 23.34
N SER A 296 -13.26 24.60 22.59
CA SER A 296 -14.69 24.55 22.27
C SER A 296 -15.60 24.52 23.50
N ALA A 297 -15.09 24.06 24.64
CA ALA A 297 -15.77 24.07 25.93
C ALA A 297 -15.91 25.48 26.55
N GLY A 298 -15.02 26.43 26.21
CA GLY A 298 -15.04 27.79 26.76
C GLY A 298 -16.29 28.58 26.39
N ARG A 299 -16.97 28.23 25.29
CA ARG A 299 -18.23 28.89 24.86
C ARG A 299 -19.37 28.72 25.86
N PHE A 300 -19.30 27.70 26.72
CA PHE A 300 -20.33 27.39 27.71
C PHE A 300 -20.18 28.18 29.01
N GLY A 301 -19.15 29.03 29.14
CA GLY A 301 -18.90 29.84 30.34
C GLY A 301 -18.10 29.10 31.42
N PRO A 302 -18.01 29.66 32.64
CA PRO A 302 -17.14 29.14 33.69
C PRO A 302 -17.68 27.84 34.31
N PHE A 303 -16.79 26.89 34.56
CA PHE A 303 -17.06 25.63 35.25
C PHE A 303 -16.67 25.69 36.74
N SER A 304 -16.96 26.81 37.42
CA SER A 304 -16.51 27.06 38.80
C SER A 304 -17.08 26.10 39.86
N LEU A 305 -18.09 25.29 39.53
CA LEU A 305 -18.61 24.22 40.38
C LEU A 305 -17.75 22.94 40.35
N TYR A 306 -16.68 22.95 39.57
CA TYR A 306 -15.78 21.84 39.40
C TYR A 306 -14.36 22.29 39.71
N GLU A 307 -13.64 21.43 40.41
CA GLU A 307 -12.23 21.61 40.73
C GLU A 307 -11.45 20.44 40.14
N VAL A 308 -10.21 20.73 39.77
CA VAL A 308 -9.23 19.75 39.27
C VAL A 308 -8.02 19.77 40.19
N SER A 309 -7.48 18.60 40.50
CA SER A 309 -6.26 18.47 41.28
C SER A 309 -5.02 18.50 40.39
N GLU A 310 -3.86 18.71 41.01
CA GLU A 310 -2.56 18.72 40.32
C GLU A 310 -2.21 17.38 39.62
N ASN A 311 -2.74 16.26 40.11
CA ASN A 311 -2.54 14.91 39.58
C ASN A 311 -3.67 14.42 38.65
N GLY A 312 -4.68 15.26 38.37
CA GLY A 312 -5.73 14.98 37.40
C GLY A 312 -7.00 14.30 37.93
N CYS A 313 -7.24 14.29 39.24
CA CYS A 313 -8.58 14.03 39.78
C CYS A 313 -9.50 15.22 39.52
N VAL A 314 -10.78 14.95 39.29
CA VAL A 314 -11.79 16.01 39.08
C VAL A 314 -12.91 15.78 40.07
N ARG A 315 -13.31 16.83 40.78
CA ARG A 315 -14.44 16.79 41.70
C ARG A 315 -15.45 17.86 41.36
N ARG A 316 -16.70 17.54 41.65
CA ARG A 316 -17.75 18.54 41.76
C ARG A 316 -17.77 19.06 43.19
N ARG A 317 -17.82 20.37 43.35
CA ARG A 317 -17.93 21.04 44.65
C ARG A 317 -18.99 22.14 44.55
N ARG A 318 -20.09 21.96 45.27
CA ARG A 318 -21.10 23.03 45.40
C ARG A 318 -20.81 23.88 46.64
N ASN A 319 -20.62 23.21 47.77
CA ASN A 319 -20.29 23.77 49.09
C ASN A 319 -19.21 22.88 49.75
N MET A 320 -18.70 23.25 50.94
CA MET A 320 -17.72 22.41 51.67
C MET A 320 -18.23 21.00 52.01
N ASP A 321 -19.55 20.82 52.14
CA ASP A 321 -20.16 19.53 52.51
C ASP A 321 -20.64 18.68 51.32
N ASP A 322 -20.59 19.18 50.08
CA ASP A 322 -21.04 18.48 48.86
C ASP A 322 -19.87 18.36 47.87
N GLU A 323 -18.94 17.48 48.22
CA GLU A 323 -17.77 17.10 47.43
C GLU A 323 -17.95 15.70 46.85
N ARG A 324 -17.88 15.59 45.52
CA ARG A 324 -17.99 14.30 44.83
C ARG A 324 -16.92 14.17 43.76
N LEU A 325 -16.05 13.17 43.91
CA LEU A 325 -15.12 12.74 42.86
C LEU A 325 -15.91 12.25 41.65
N LEU A 326 -15.50 12.70 40.47
CA LEU A 326 -16.08 12.31 39.21
C LEU A 326 -15.34 11.13 38.63
N ASP A 327 -16.09 10.24 38.00
CA ASP A 327 -15.51 9.12 37.27
C ASP A 327 -14.81 9.64 36.01
N LEU A 328 -13.58 9.20 35.83
CA LEU A 328 -12.81 9.43 34.63
C LEU A 328 -12.97 8.24 33.69
N PHE A 329 -12.96 8.53 32.40
CA PHE A 329 -13.11 7.56 31.32
C PHE A 329 -11.96 7.71 30.34
N PHE A 330 -11.70 6.65 29.58
CA PHE A 330 -10.80 6.74 28.44
C PHE A 330 -11.55 7.27 27.21
N GLU A 331 -11.01 8.29 26.56
CA GLU A 331 -11.39 8.71 25.21
C GLU A 331 -10.15 8.73 24.32
N GLY A 332 -9.93 7.62 23.63
CA GLY A 332 -8.63 7.33 23.05
C GLY A 332 -7.57 7.26 24.16
N PRO A 333 -6.41 7.93 24.04
CA PRO A 333 -5.32 7.83 25.01
C PRO A 333 -5.44 8.77 26.19
N TYR A 334 -6.50 9.56 26.24
CA TYR A 334 -6.64 10.60 27.24
C TYR A 334 -7.69 10.20 28.24
N HIS A 335 -7.41 10.48 29.51
CA HIS A 335 -8.46 10.55 30.52
C HIS A 335 -9.39 11.72 30.20
N THR A 336 -10.69 11.47 30.25
CA THR A 336 -11.74 12.46 30.05
C THR A 336 -12.74 12.41 31.18
N VAL A 337 -13.34 13.56 31.44
CA VAL A 337 -14.40 13.74 32.43
C VAL A 337 -15.62 14.36 31.76
N THR A 338 -16.80 13.97 32.24
CA THR A 338 -18.06 14.57 31.82
C THR A 338 -18.48 15.63 32.83
N LEU A 339 -18.64 16.88 32.38
CA LEU A 339 -19.12 17.99 33.20
C LEU A 339 -20.56 18.34 32.81
N TYR A 340 -21.43 18.50 33.80
CA TYR A 340 -22.83 18.89 33.59
C TYR A 340 -22.97 20.41 33.55
N LEU A 341 -23.73 20.89 32.58
CA LEU A 341 -24.06 22.31 32.43
C LEU A 341 -25.13 22.74 33.43
N THR A 342 -25.06 23.98 33.92
CA THR A 342 -26.10 24.61 34.74
C THR A 342 -27.33 24.96 33.90
N GLN A 343 -28.47 25.20 34.56
CA GLN A 343 -29.70 25.59 33.86
C GLN A 343 -29.51 26.88 33.04
N GLU A 344 -28.75 27.83 33.57
CA GLU A 344 -28.42 29.09 32.88
C GLU A 344 -27.56 28.85 31.63
N GLN A 345 -26.57 27.95 31.71
CA GLN A 345 -25.73 27.57 30.57
C GLN A 345 -26.55 26.86 29.49
N LYS A 346 -27.50 25.99 29.87
CA LYS A 346 -28.39 25.31 28.92
C LYS A 346 -29.30 26.28 28.16
N GLN A 347 -29.87 27.28 28.84
CA GLN A 347 -30.74 28.27 28.21
C GLN A 347 -30.02 29.13 27.16
N ARG A 348 -28.71 29.38 27.35
CA ARG A 348 -27.87 30.13 26.39
C ARG A 348 -27.52 29.32 25.12
N HIS A 349 -27.75 28.01 25.10
CA HIS A 349 -27.37 27.12 24.00
C HIS A 349 -28.55 26.21 23.57
N PRO A 350 -29.32 26.57 22.52
CA PRO A 350 -30.60 25.92 22.19
C PRO A 350 -30.52 24.49 21.64
N ASN A 351 -29.34 23.87 21.57
CA ASN A 351 -29.13 22.54 20.97
C ASN A 351 -29.33 21.37 21.95
N ASN A 352 -30.03 21.57 23.07
CA ASN A 352 -30.33 20.52 24.05
C ASN A 352 -29.09 19.74 24.55
N ILE A 353 -28.01 20.46 24.85
CA ILE A 353 -26.76 19.87 25.36
C ILE A 353 -26.80 19.94 26.89
N ASP A 354 -26.81 18.79 27.57
CA ASP A 354 -26.82 18.73 29.03
C ASP A 354 -25.42 18.59 29.66
N THR A 355 -24.47 18.07 28.89
CA THR A 355 -23.13 17.74 29.36
C THR A 355 -22.08 18.09 28.32
N ILE A 356 -20.86 18.32 28.78
CA ILE A 356 -19.68 18.44 27.93
C ILE A 356 -18.64 17.41 28.37
N ARG A 357 -17.84 16.95 27.42
CA ARG A 357 -16.68 16.10 27.70
C ARG A 357 -15.42 16.92 27.56
N VAL A 358 -14.53 16.83 28.55
CA VAL A 358 -13.26 17.56 28.57
C VAL A 358 -12.13 16.59 28.90
N LYS A 359 -10.99 16.77 28.25
CA LYS A 359 -9.78 16.00 28.55
C LYS A 359 -9.14 16.48 29.85
N VAL A 360 -8.78 15.54 30.72
CA VAL A 360 -8.27 15.84 32.06
C VAL A 360 -6.97 16.62 32.02
N HIS A 361 -5.99 16.22 31.19
CA HIS A 361 -4.74 16.99 31.04
C HIS A 361 -4.97 18.45 30.61
N VAL A 362 -6.05 18.76 29.89
CA VAL A 362 -6.38 20.14 29.52
C VAL A 362 -6.82 20.92 30.76
N LEU A 363 -7.63 20.29 31.62
CA LEU A 363 -8.07 20.89 32.88
C LEU A 363 -6.87 21.15 33.82
N VAL A 364 -5.99 20.15 33.97
CA VAL A 364 -4.79 20.28 34.81
C VAL A 364 -3.86 21.36 34.27
N ALA A 365 -3.53 21.33 32.97
CA ALA A 365 -2.66 22.34 32.39
C ALA A 365 -3.25 23.75 32.46
N HIS A 366 -4.56 23.89 32.30
CA HIS A 366 -5.25 25.17 32.45
C HIS A 366 -5.14 25.72 33.88
N ALA A 367 -5.22 24.86 34.89
CA ALA A 367 -5.23 25.26 36.28
C ALA A 367 -3.82 25.44 36.89
N PHE A 368 -2.85 24.63 36.48
CA PHE A 368 -1.55 24.51 37.15
C PHE A 368 -0.33 24.88 36.30
N VAL A 369 -0.44 24.88 34.96
CA VAL A 369 0.72 25.14 34.08
C VAL A 369 0.70 26.60 33.60
N GLU A 370 1.69 27.37 34.05
CA GLU A 370 1.89 28.76 33.64
C GLU A 370 2.17 28.91 32.13
N GLY A 371 1.90 30.10 31.57
CA GLY A 371 2.07 30.36 30.13
C GLY A 371 0.82 30.08 29.30
N TYR A 372 -0.34 29.90 29.95
CA TYR A 372 -1.63 29.75 29.29
C TYR A 372 -1.86 30.86 28.25
N GLY A 373 -2.10 30.48 26.99
CA GLY A 373 -2.67 31.40 26.02
C GLY A 373 -1.74 32.48 25.46
N ILE A 374 -0.44 32.20 25.25
CA ILE A 374 0.35 33.01 24.31
C ILE A 374 -0.20 32.74 22.87
N LYS A 375 -1.25 33.49 22.51
CA LYS A 375 -1.82 33.64 21.16
C LYS A 375 -2.45 32.38 20.52
N GLY A 376 -3.31 31.68 21.25
CA GLY A 376 -4.42 30.90 20.66
C GLY A 376 -4.05 29.71 19.76
N ARG A 377 -2.81 29.21 19.82
CA ARG A 377 -2.36 28.05 19.03
C ARG A 377 -1.42 27.13 19.82
N THR A 378 -1.62 26.98 21.12
CA THR A 378 -0.86 26.00 21.92
C THR A 378 -1.75 24.80 22.26
N ILE A 379 -1.16 23.61 22.21
CA ILE A 379 -1.76 22.35 22.65
C ILE A 379 -1.00 21.86 23.88
N VAL A 380 -1.68 21.10 24.74
CA VAL A 380 -1.04 20.47 25.90
C VAL A 380 -0.31 19.21 25.44
N ASP A 381 0.94 19.06 25.90
CA ASP A 381 1.81 17.94 25.64
C ASP A 381 2.23 17.26 26.94
N HIS A 382 2.33 15.93 26.90
CA HIS A 382 2.81 15.09 28.00
C HIS A 382 4.31 14.86 27.80
N LYS A 383 5.14 15.30 28.74
CA LYS A 383 6.61 15.30 28.63
C LYS A 383 7.20 13.89 28.52
N ASP A 384 6.62 12.93 29.22
CA ASP A 384 7.00 11.51 29.22
C ASP A 384 6.39 10.69 28.07
N GLY A 385 5.47 11.27 27.29
CA GLY A 385 4.72 10.59 26.24
C GLY A 385 3.56 9.71 26.73
N ASP A 386 3.40 9.52 28.05
CA ASP A 386 2.27 8.84 28.67
C ASP A 386 1.10 9.80 28.83
N LYS A 387 0.06 9.59 28.02
CA LYS A 387 -1.12 10.45 27.99
C LYS A 387 -2.10 10.22 29.13
N THR A 388 -1.83 9.21 29.95
CA THR A 388 -2.56 8.88 31.17
C THR A 388 -1.98 9.58 32.40
N ASN A 389 -0.68 9.94 32.37
CA ASN A 389 -0.01 10.71 33.41
C ASN A 389 -0.38 12.19 33.32
N ASN A 390 -1.49 12.57 33.95
CA ASN A 390 -2.00 13.94 33.94
C ASN A 390 -1.42 14.81 35.06
N ASP A 391 -0.33 14.41 35.71
CA ASP A 391 0.33 15.25 36.69
C ASP A 391 0.81 16.54 36.05
N TYR A 392 0.54 17.70 36.67
CA TYR A 392 0.87 19.00 36.10
C TYR A 392 2.37 19.13 35.77
N SER A 393 3.24 18.49 36.56
CA SER A 393 4.68 18.50 36.32
C SER A 393 5.07 17.77 35.03
N ASN A 394 4.23 16.84 34.58
CA ASN A 394 4.35 16.12 33.31
C ASN A 394 3.73 16.88 32.12
N LEU A 395 3.03 18.00 32.35
CA LEU A 395 2.35 18.74 31.28
C LEU A 395 3.13 20.00 30.87
N ARG A 396 3.03 20.38 29.60
CA ARG A 396 3.52 21.65 29.07
C ARG A 396 2.70 22.15 27.89
N TRP A 397 2.71 23.46 27.69
CA TRP A 397 2.15 24.09 26.49
C TRP A 397 3.16 24.04 25.34
N VAL A 398 2.75 23.54 24.17
CA VAL A 398 3.57 23.54 22.95
C VAL A 398 2.78 24.09 21.77
N THR A 399 3.45 24.74 20.82
CA THR A 399 2.84 25.09 19.52
C THR A 399 2.84 23.88 18.58
N PRO A 400 1.93 23.81 17.58
CA PRO A 400 1.95 22.77 16.56
C PRO A 400 3.27 22.64 15.79
N GLN A 401 4.07 23.71 15.73
CA GLN A 401 5.38 23.73 15.08
C GLN A 401 6.46 23.08 15.95
N GLU A 402 6.40 23.28 17.28
CA GLU A 402 7.32 22.69 18.26
C GLU A 402 7.03 21.20 18.53
N LYS A 403 5.86 20.69 18.13
CA LYS A 403 5.49 19.28 18.29
C LYS A 403 6.06 18.35 17.20
N THR A 404 6.87 18.90 16.28
CA THR A 404 7.60 18.10 15.29
C THR A 404 8.89 17.58 15.93
N PRO A 405 9.18 16.25 15.88
CA PRO A 405 10.45 15.74 16.36
C PRO A 405 11.64 16.27 15.54
#